data_AF-C2MA22-F1
#
_entry.id   AF-C2MA22-F1
#
_cell.length_a   1.000
_cell.length_b   1.000
_cell.length_c   1.000
_cell.angle_alpha   90.00
_cell.angle_beta   90.00
_cell.angle_gamma   90.00
#
_symmetry.space_group_name_H-M   'P 1'
#
loop_
_entity.id
_entity.type
_entity.pdbx_description
1 polymer ?
#
loop_
_entity_poly.entity_id
_entity_poly.type
_entity_poly.pdbx_seq_one_letter_code
_entity_poly.pdbx_strand_id
1 'polypeptide(L)'
;MPHFLQLVSTTLLLTLALFSCSATGKRHAQTPVPLETSFEVVDTTHTRTVTAQPYPMVEIPENVREPLQRAQYALTHFFDRWPEAAMEQVVDSAAMEQGLVDYLYVYSNMPAGSVTQEDLLRPLKLMRGKALSEALRLYTKYLYESGSPLKNHNLYIQALQWATTAPQVEYVDQVVYKDMLSIVSQNRVGTPASDFVITLAQSAAEGYTFADTTLYALRSKPKVVIFYTPGCDRCTHLLEEVAHDQILQRAYQAGKVDILYVSLVYERSEWEQGLSALPPFGTPAFNADLRLLEKSLYDLAVTPVIYVISSDGVVLQREASLAEVRHYVSTL
;
A
#
# COMPACT_ATOMS: atom_id res chain seq x y z
N MET A 1 52.81 -20.13 -47.45
CA MET A 1 53.25 -20.23 -48.87
C MET A 1 54.46 -21.15 -48.89
N PRO A 2 54.57 -22.18 -49.75
CA PRO A 2 53.66 -22.62 -50.84
C PRO A 2 52.29 -23.14 -50.30
N HIS A 3 51.22 -23.56 -51.02
CA HIS A 3 50.98 -24.21 -52.34
C HIS A 3 51.45 -25.70 -52.39
N PHE A 4 50.77 -26.69 -52.97
CA PHE A 4 49.50 -26.89 -53.71
C PHE A 4 49.00 -28.32 -53.33
N LEU A 5 47.71 -28.61 -53.00
CA LEU A 5 46.53 -28.86 -53.88
C LEU A 5 46.42 -30.33 -54.40
N GLN A 6 45.19 -30.88 -54.45
CA GLN A 6 44.75 -32.24 -54.88
C GLN A 6 44.91 -33.35 -53.81
N LEU A 7 44.00 -34.34 -53.62
CA LEU A 7 42.67 -34.74 -54.17
C LEU A 7 41.96 -35.62 -53.07
N VAL A 8 40.74 -36.22 -53.09
CA VAL A 8 39.64 -36.58 -54.04
C VAL A 8 38.29 -36.61 -53.25
N SER A 9 37.16 -36.98 -53.91
CA SER A 9 35.88 -37.50 -53.35
C SER A 9 35.00 -36.53 -52.53
N THR A 10 33.95 -35.92 -53.12
CA THR A 10 32.55 -36.44 -53.25
C THR A 10 31.83 -36.63 -51.91
N THR A 11 30.65 -36.04 -51.65
CA THR A 11 29.46 -35.92 -52.53
C THR A 11 28.64 -34.62 -52.37
N LEU A 12 27.72 -34.38 -53.33
CA LEU A 12 26.49 -33.54 -53.33
C LEU A 12 26.43 -32.29 -52.41
N LEU A 13 26.36 -31.05 -52.93
CA LEU A 13 25.27 -30.44 -53.75
C LEU A 13 23.90 -30.43 -53.01
N LEU A 14 23.11 -29.35 -53.00
CA LEU A 14 23.21 -28.08 -53.74
C LEU A 14 22.69 -26.89 -52.90
N THR A 15 23.22 -25.69 -53.18
CA THR A 15 22.61 -24.41 -52.80
C THR A 15 21.41 -24.07 -53.69
N LEU A 16 20.48 -23.24 -53.20
CA LEU A 16 20.20 -21.92 -53.79
C LEU A 16 19.31 -21.09 -52.83
N ALA A 17 19.16 -19.81 -53.12
CA ALA A 17 18.63 -18.82 -52.18
C ALA A 17 17.64 -17.82 -52.83
N LEU A 18 17.06 -16.97 -51.98
CA LEU A 18 16.26 -15.77 -52.29
C LEU A 18 14.87 -15.99 -52.90
N PHE A 19 13.84 -15.68 -52.10
CA PHE A 19 12.82 -14.71 -52.50
C PHE A 19 12.27 -13.96 -51.28
N SER A 20 11.68 -12.79 -51.51
CA SER A 20 11.37 -11.76 -50.51
C SER A 20 10.21 -12.10 -49.56
N CYS A 21 10.24 -11.52 -48.36
CA CYS A 21 9.12 -10.69 -47.88
C CYS A 21 9.55 -9.70 -46.80
N SER A 22 9.03 -8.47 -46.88
CA SER A 22 9.22 -7.42 -45.87
C SER A 22 8.18 -7.60 -44.76
N ALA A 23 8.62 -7.72 -43.50
CA ALA A 23 7.73 -7.72 -42.34
C ALA A 23 8.30 -6.82 -41.25
N THR A 24 7.57 -5.76 -40.88
CA THR A 24 7.94 -4.83 -39.81
C THR A 24 7.75 -5.50 -38.45
N GLY A 25 8.84 -6.08 -37.94
CA GLY A 25 8.89 -6.71 -36.62
C GLY A 25 8.73 -5.68 -35.48
N LYS A 26 7.48 -5.28 -35.19
CA LYS A 26 7.12 -4.56 -33.97
C LYS A 26 7.51 -5.44 -32.78
N ARG A 27 8.57 -5.06 -32.05
CA ARG A 27 8.83 -5.61 -30.73
C ARG A 27 7.69 -5.16 -29.81
N HIS A 28 6.88 -6.10 -29.34
CA HIS A 28 6.00 -5.85 -28.21
C HIS A 28 6.88 -5.64 -26.98
N ALA A 29 7.12 -4.38 -26.62
CA ALA A 29 7.38 -4.05 -25.23
C ALA A 29 6.10 -4.44 -24.45
N GLN A 30 6.24 -5.30 -23.45
CA GLN A 30 5.17 -5.58 -22.51
C GLN A 30 5.17 -4.45 -21.49
N THR A 31 4.42 -3.38 -21.77
CA THR A 31 4.04 -2.38 -20.78
C THR A 31 3.38 -3.10 -19.59
N PRO A 32 3.68 -2.72 -18.32
CA PRO A 32 2.87 -3.15 -17.21
C PRO A 32 1.41 -2.75 -17.47
N VAL A 33 0.49 -3.71 -17.41
CA VAL A 33 -0.94 -3.43 -17.56
C VAL A 33 -1.44 -2.81 -16.25
N PRO A 34 -1.95 -1.57 -16.24
CA PRO A 34 -2.59 -1.02 -15.05
C PRO A 34 -3.81 -1.86 -14.68
N LEU A 35 -4.10 -2.03 -13.38
CA LEU A 35 -5.35 -2.66 -12.92
C LEU A 35 -6.56 -1.71 -13.05
N GLU A 36 -6.72 -1.08 -14.22
CA GLU A 36 -7.89 -0.29 -14.61
C GLU A 36 -8.81 -1.11 -15.54
N THR A 37 -9.18 -2.33 -15.11
CA THR A 37 -10.11 -3.21 -15.83
C THR A 37 -11.24 -3.74 -14.94
N SER A 38 -11.79 -2.85 -14.10
CA SER A 38 -13.15 -2.98 -13.56
C SER A 38 -13.79 -1.60 -13.40
N PHE A 39 -15.09 -1.56 -13.07
CA PHE A 39 -15.99 -0.39 -13.08
C PHE A 39 -16.55 0.00 -14.46
N GLU A 40 -17.53 -0.80 -14.89
CA GLU A 40 -18.60 -0.33 -15.77
C GLU A 40 -19.28 0.91 -15.14
N VAL A 41 -19.47 1.97 -15.93
CA VAL A 41 -19.99 3.25 -15.42
C VAL A 41 -21.49 3.12 -15.13
N VAL A 42 -21.83 2.84 -13.87
CA VAL A 42 -23.21 2.84 -13.39
C VAL A 42 -23.79 4.26 -13.49
N ASP A 43 -24.86 4.41 -14.26
CA ASP A 43 -25.61 5.65 -14.37
C ASP A 43 -26.24 6.01 -13.00
N THR A 44 -25.72 7.06 -12.38
CA THR A 44 -26.12 7.51 -11.04
C THR A 44 -27.36 8.40 -11.02
N THR A 45 -27.97 8.70 -12.18
CA THR A 45 -29.15 9.58 -12.28
C THR A 45 -30.43 8.99 -11.68
N HIS A 46 -30.42 7.70 -11.30
CA HIS A 46 -31.56 7.01 -10.66
C HIS A 46 -31.23 6.33 -9.31
N THR A 47 -30.33 6.93 -8.52
CA THR A 47 -30.12 6.54 -7.11
C THR A 47 -31.36 6.83 -6.26
N ARG A 48 -32.30 5.87 -6.18
CA ARG A 48 -33.30 5.85 -5.12
C ARG A 48 -32.58 5.74 -3.77
N THR A 49 -32.77 6.72 -2.90
CA THR A 49 -32.44 6.62 -1.48
C THR A 49 -33.41 5.65 -0.78
N VAL A 50 -33.23 4.36 -1.04
CA VAL A 50 -33.78 3.30 -0.19
C VAL A 50 -33.02 3.39 1.13
N THR A 51 -33.66 3.89 2.18
CA THR A 51 -33.13 3.80 3.54
C THR A 51 -33.19 2.34 3.97
N ALA A 52 -32.09 1.62 3.72
CA ALA A 52 -31.86 0.26 4.17
C ALA A 52 -32.27 0.12 5.64
N GLN A 53 -32.99 -0.96 5.96
CA GLN A 53 -33.32 -1.24 7.35
C GLN A 53 -32.08 -1.90 7.98
N PRO A 54 -31.48 -1.29 9.03
CA PRO A 54 -30.31 -1.87 9.66
C PRO A 54 -30.67 -3.23 10.27
N TYR A 55 -29.72 -4.18 10.27
CA TYR A 55 -29.95 -5.46 10.92
C TYR A 55 -30.22 -5.28 12.42
N PRO A 56 -31.02 -6.16 13.06
CA PRO A 56 -31.45 -5.94 14.44
C PRO A 56 -30.27 -5.87 15.41
N MET A 57 -30.20 -4.78 16.16
CA MET A 57 -29.16 -4.58 17.18
C MET A 57 -29.24 -5.62 18.31
N VAL A 58 -28.08 -5.93 18.89
CA VAL A 58 -27.94 -6.81 20.05
C VAL A 58 -28.70 -6.27 21.28
N GLU A 59 -29.55 -7.12 21.86
CA GLU A 59 -30.25 -6.82 23.11
C GLU A 59 -29.39 -7.25 24.30
N ILE A 60 -28.77 -6.28 24.98
CA ILE A 60 -27.88 -6.51 26.13
C ILE A 60 -28.71 -6.58 27.42
N PRO A 61 -28.76 -7.72 28.14
CA PRO A 61 -29.59 -7.92 29.32
C PRO A 61 -29.38 -6.89 30.45
N GLU A 62 -30.45 -6.57 31.20
CA GLU A 62 -30.46 -5.53 32.26
C GLU A 62 -29.56 -5.84 33.47
N ASN A 63 -29.15 -7.10 33.64
CA ASN A 63 -28.17 -7.52 34.65
C ASN A 63 -26.72 -7.32 34.19
N VAL A 64 -26.45 -7.18 32.89
CA VAL A 64 -25.13 -6.82 32.36
C VAL A 64 -25.01 -5.29 32.39
N ARG A 65 -24.48 -4.76 33.49
CA ARG A 65 -24.47 -3.31 33.78
C ARG A 65 -23.13 -2.63 33.54
N GLU A 66 -22.03 -3.31 33.83
CA GLU A 66 -20.69 -2.75 33.68
C GLU A 66 -20.37 -2.43 32.22
N PRO A 67 -19.92 -1.20 31.86
CA PRO A 67 -19.73 -0.79 30.47
C PRO A 67 -18.85 -1.73 29.64
N LEU A 68 -17.77 -2.25 30.24
CA LEU A 68 -16.89 -3.21 29.58
C LEU A 68 -17.58 -4.55 29.30
N GLN A 69 -18.34 -5.07 30.27
CA GLN A 69 -19.10 -6.31 30.11
C GLN A 69 -20.22 -6.15 29.06
N ARG A 70 -20.85 -4.97 29.00
CA ARG A 70 -21.83 -4.63 27.97
C ARG A 70 -21.22 -4.64 26.57
N ALA A 71 -20.03 -4.09 26.39
CA ALA A 71 -19.32 -4.11 25.12
C ALA A 71 -18.81 -5.50 24.73
N GLN A 72 -18.29 -6.29 25.68
CA GLN A 72 -17.91 -7.69 25.45
C GLN A 72 -19.12 -8.56 25.08
N TYR A 73 -20.26 -8.36 25.75
CA TYR A 73 -21.53 -9.02 25.40
C TYR A 73 -21.98 -8.63 23.99
N ALA A 74 -21.92 -7.33 23.66
CA ALA A 74 -22.28 -6.82 22.34
C ALA A 74 -21.43 -7.45 21.22
N LEU A 75 -20.11 -7.55 21.39
CA LEU A 75 -19.22 -8.23 20.43
C LEU A 75 -19.45 -9.75 20.36
N THR A 76 -19.84 -10.38 21.47
CA THR A 76 -20.10 -11.82 21.51
C THR A 76 -21.37 -12.18 20.75
N HIS A 77 -22.44 -11.40 20.93
CA HIS A 77 -23.81 -11.66 20.48
C HIS A 77 -24.26 -10.79 19.30
N PHE A 78 -23.33 -10.14 18.60
CA PHE A 78 -23.63 -9.09 17.61
C PHE A 78 -24.47 -9.59 16.42
N PHE A 79 -24.23 -10.83 16.00
CA PHE A 79 -24.83 -11.43 14.80
C PHE A 79 -26.02 -12.35 15.13
N ASP A 80 -26.31 -12.60 16.41
CA ASP A 80 -27.33 -13.55 16.90
C ASP A 80 -28.76 -13.24 16.40
N ARG A 81 -29.00 -12.00 15.95
CA ARG A 81 -30.29 -11.51 15.44
C ARG A 81 -30.27 -11.14 13.95
N TRP A 82 -29.15 -11.36 13.26
CA TRP A 82 -29.09 -11.16 11.81
C TRP A 82 -29.88 -12.27 11.10
N PRO A 83 -30.43 -12.02 9.90
CA PRO A 83 -31.04 -13.09 9.11
C PRO A 83 -30.01 -14.18 8.79
N GLU A 84 -30.38 -15.45 8.92
CA GLU A 84 -29.51 -16.60 8.61
C GLU A 84 -28.92 -16.50 7.19
N ALA A 85 -29.73 -16.09 6.22
CA ALA A 85 -29.29 -15.85 4.84
C ALA A 85 -28.18 -14.78 4.70
N ALA A 86 -28.07 -13.84 5.65
CA ALA A 86 -27.00 -12.83 5.67
C ALA A 86 -25.64 -13.40 6.12
N MET A 87 -25.59 -14.65 6.59
CA MET A 87 -24.33 -15.37 6.83
C MET A 87 -23.75 -16.01 5.57
N GLU A 88 -24.53 -16.18 4.49
CA GLU A 88 -24.06 -16.77 3.22
C GLU A 88 -24.14 -15.81 2.01
N GLN A 89 -25.11 -14.91 2.01
CA GLN A 89 -25.41 -13.98 0.91
C GLN A 89 -25.41 -12.53 1.40
N VAL A 90 -25.10 -11.61 0.50
CA VAL A 90 -25.32 -10.17 0.74
C VAL A 90 -26.81 -9.88 0.53
N VAL A 91 -27.60 -9.95 1.60
CA VAL A 91 -29.07 -9.74 1.57
C VAL A 91 -29.40 -8.25 1.41
N ASP A 92 -28.77 -7.40 2.22
CA ASP A 92 -28.70 -5.95 2.06
C ASP A 92 -27.24 -5.53 2.30
N SER A 93 -26.62 -4.89 1.29
CA SER A 93 -25.21 -4.46 1.32
C SER A 93 -24.98 -3.27 2.26
N ALA A 94 -25.92 -2.34 2.35
CA ALA A 94 -25.78 -1.17 3.22
C ALA A 94 -26.00 -1.56 4.69
N ALA A 95 -26.94 -2.45 4.99
CA ALA A 95 -27.11 -3.00 6.33
C ALA A 95 -25.92 -3.88 6.77
N MET A 96 -25.32 -4.63 5.83
CA MET A 96 -24.11 -5.42 6.09
C MET A 96 -22.87 -4.55 6.29
N GLU A 97 -22.68 -3.52 5.47
CA GLU A 97 -21.58 -2.55 5.61
C GLU A 97 -21.69 -1.80 6.94
N GLN A 98 -22.85 -1.21 7.27
CA GLN A 98 -23.04 -0.51 8.55
C GLN A 98 -22.83 -1.46 9.74
N GLY A 99 -23.40 -2.66 9.71
CA GLY A 99 -23.26 -3.64 10.80
C GLY A 99 -21.82 -4.10 11.02
N LEU A 100 -21.03 -4.28 9.96
CA LEU A 100 -19.60 -4.62 10.08
C LEU A 100 -18.75 -3.42 10.50
N VAL A 101 -19.09 -2.20 10.08
CA VAL A 101 -18.46 -0.96 10.59
C VAL A 101 -18.73 -0.78 12.08
N ASP A 102 -19.97 -0.97 12.53
CA ASP A 102 -20.35 -0.88 13.95
C ASP A 102 -19.60 -1.94 14.79
N TYR A 103 -19.47 -3.17 14.28
CA TYR A 103 -18.68 -4.22 14.92
C TYR A 103 -17.20 -3.84 15.05
N LEU A 104 -16.57 -3.41 13.96
CA LEU A 104 -15.16 -3.02 13.94
C LEU A 104 -14.91 -1.75 14.78
N TYR A 105 -15.87 -0.83 14.83
CA TYR A 105 -15.81 0.36 15.70
C TYR A 105 -15.86 -0.03 17.18
N VAL A 106 -16.80 -0.88 17.59
CA VAL A 106 -16.86 -1.37 18.98
C VAL A 106 -15.56 -2.09 19.31
N TYR A 107 -15.12 -3.05 18.50
CA TYR A 107 -13.87 -3.79 18.72
C TYR A 107 -12.64 -2.86 18.86
N SER A 108 -12.50 -1.88 17.97
CA SER A 108 -11.32 -1.01 17.93
C SER A 108 -11.24 0.01 19.08
N ASN A 109 -12.36 0.27 19.76
CA ASN A 109 -12.42 1.15 20.94
C ASN A 109 -12.34 0.39 22.27
N MET A 110 -12.16 -0.94 22.26
CA MET A 110 -12.02 -1.74 23.48
C MET A 110 -10.66 -1.51 24.16
N PRO A 111 -10.62 -1.46 25.51
CA PRO A 111 -9.35 -1.40 26.25
C PRO A 111 -8.38 -2.52 25.86
N ALA A 112 -7.09 -2.20 25.73
CA ALA A 112 -6.06 -3.15 25.34
C ALA A 112 -6.07 -4.40 26.24
N GLY A 113 -6.14 -5.59 25.63
CA GLY A 113 -6.23 -6.87 26.33
C GLY A 113 -7.62 -7.28 26.83
N SER A 114 -8.67 -6.48 26.61
CA SER A 114 -10.06 -6.84 26.96
C SER A 114 -10.85 -7.55 25.85
N VAL A 115 -10.27 -7.63 24.65
CA VAL A 115 -10.75 -8.40 23.49
C VAL A 115 -9.61 -9.20 22.87
N THR A 116 -9.94 -10.22 22.08
CA THR A 116 -8.99 -11.16 21.49
C THR A 116 -8.99 -11.11 19.95
N GLN A 117 -7.97 -11.70 19.33
CA GLN A 117 -7.99 -11.94 17.87
C GLN A 117 -9.19 -12.78 17.44
N GLU A 118 -9.75 -13.63 18.30
CA GLU A 118 -10.96 -14.40 17.99
C GLU A 118 -12.16 -13.49 17.76
N ASP A 119 -12.26 -12.40 18.53
CA ASP A 119 -13.34 -11.42 18.41
C ASP A 119 -13.18 -10.59 17.13
N LEU A 120 -11.95 -10.20 16.76
CA LEU A 120 -11.66 -9.57 15.47
C LEU A 120 -12.06 -10.46 14.28
N LEU A 121 -11.86 -11.77 14.40
CA LEU A 121 -12.14 -12.74 13.34
C LEU A 121 -13.58 -13.27 13.35
N ARG A 122 -14.36 -13.01 14.41
CA ARG A 122 -15.72 -13.55 14.61
C ARG A 122 -16.65 -13.36 13.41
N PRO A 123 -16.76 -12.19 12.76
CA PRO A 123 -17.64 -12.02 11.60
C PRO A 123 -17.18 -12.90 10.41
N LEU A 124 -15.88 -12.90 10.13
CA LEU A 124 -15.26 -13.69 9.07
C LEU A 124 -15.39 -15.21 9.30
N LYS A 125 -15.38 -15.63 10.58
CA LYS A 125 -15.56 -17.04 10.98
C LYS A 125 -17.01 -17.51 10.91
N LEU A 126 -17.97 -16.63 11.16
CA LEU A 126 -19.40 -16.91 11.02
C LEU A 126 -19.83 -16.97 9.55
N MET A 127 -19.40 -16.01 8.72
CA MET A 127 -19.87 -15.87 7.35
C MET A 127 -19.25 -16.90 6.37
N ARG A 128 -19.95 -17.17 5.26
CA ARG A 128 -19.57 -18.05 4.14
C ARG A 128 -19.93 -17.39 2.82
N GLY A 129 -19.47 -17.96 1.71
CA GLY A 129 -19.87 -17.56 0.36
C GLY A 129 -19.72 -16.05 0.11
N LYS A 130 -20.75 -15.44 -0.47
CA LYS A 130 -20.72 -14.01 -0.82
C LYS A 130 -20.66 -13.10 0.40
N ALA A 131 -21.30 -13.47 1.51
CA ALA A 131 -21.22 -12.70 2.74
C ALA A 131 -19.77 -12.65 3.27
N LEU A 132 -19.01 -13.73 3.13
CA LEU A 132 -17.61 -13.77 3.54
C LEU A 132 -16.69 -12.93 2.64
N SER A 133 -16.79 -13.06 1.31
CA SER A 133 -15.98 -12.22 0.42
C SER A 133 -16.32 -10.73 0.56
N GLU A 134 -17.60 -10.39 0.78
CA GLU A 134 -18.01 -9.02 1.09
C GLU A 134 -17.46 -8.55 2.46
N ALA A 135 -17.50 -9.39 3.49
CA ALA A 135 -16.89 -9.04 4.79
C ALA A 135 -15.37 -8.84 4.69
N LEU A 136 -14.65 -9.64 3.89
CA LEU A 136 -13.21 -9.45 3.66
C LEU A 136 -12.91 -8.20 2.83
N ARG A 137 -13.77 -7.85 1.86
CA ARG A 137 -13.73 -6.55 1.16
C ARG A 137 -13.94 -5.39 2.13
N LEU A 138 -14.91 -5.50 3.05
CA LEU A 138 -15.20 -4.49 4.07
C LEU A 138 -14.07 -4.35 5.09
N TYR A 139 -13.43 -5.45 5.51
CA TYR A 139 -12.21 -5.38 6.33
C TYR A 139 -11.06 -4.67 5.62
N THR A 140 -10.95 -4.82 4.29
CA THR A 140 -9.99 -4.04 3.47
C THR A 140 -10.35 -2.56 3.46
N LYS A 141 -11.60 -2.22 3.12
CA LYS A 141 -12.12 -0.84 3.11
C LYS A 141 -11.92 -0.12 4.44
N TYR A 142 -12.20 -0.78 5.56
CA TYR A 142 -12.21 -0.13 6.86
C TYR A 142 -10.91 -0.26 7.66
N LEU A 143 -10.12 -1.34 7.51
CA LEU A 143 -8.87 -1.51 8.27
C LEU A 143 -7.61 -1.14 7.48
N TYR A 144 -7.71 -0.88 6.16
CA TYR A 144 -6.55 -0.64 5.30
C TYR A 144 -6.66 0.57 4.35
N GLU A 145 -7.80 0.80 3.70
CA GLU A 145 -7.92 1.91 2.73
C GLU A 145 -7.73 3.29 3.39
N SER A 146 -6.95 4.15 2.72
CA SER A 146 -6.57 5.46 3.26
C SER A 146 -7.74 6.42 3.32
N GLY A 147 -7.95 7.04 4.48
CA GLY A 147 -9.13 7.86 4.79
C GLY A 147 -10.16 7.17 5.69
N SER A 148 -10.08 5.85 5.90
CA SER A 148 -10.92 5.18 6.90
C SER A 148 -10.53 5.62 8.33
N PRO A 149 -11.49 6.02 9.19
CA PRO A 149 -11.24 6.29 10.60
C PRO A 149 -10.97 5.03 11.43
N LEU A 150 -11.14 3.84 10.86
CA LEU A 150 -10.82 2.54 11.47
C LEU A 150 -9.51 1.93 10.95
N LYS A 151 -8.75 2.64 10.08
CA LYS A 151 -7.53 2.13 9.44
C LYS A 151 -6.51 1.67 10.50
N ASN A 152 -6.21 0.38 10.51
CA ASN A 152 -5.28 -0.24 11.45
C ASN A 152 -4.62 -1.49 10.85
N HIS A 153 -3.42 -1.30 10.31
CA HIS A 153 -2.60 -2.37 9.72
C HIS A 153 -2.43 -3.60 10.61
N ASN A 154 -2.32 -3.43 11.94
CA ASN A 154 -2.14 -4.57 12.83
C ASN A 154 -3.40 -5.44 12.95
N LEU A 155 -4.59 -4.86 12.77
CA LEU A 155 -5.85 -5.61 12.69
C LEU A 155 -6.03 -6.22 11.29
N TYR A 156 -5.72 -5.47 10.23
CA TYR A 156 -5.81 -5.97 8.86
C TYR A 156 -4.87 -7.16 8.61
N ILE A 157 -3.63 -7.10 9.09
CA ILE A 157 -2.66 -8.22 9.05
C ILE A 157 -3.23 -9.47 9.74
N GLN A 158 -3.88 -9.34 10.90
CA GLN A 158 -4.49 -10.47 11.61
C GLN A 158 -5.66 -11.09 10.82
N ALA A 159 -6.47 -10.26 10.15
CA ALA A 159 -7.53 -10.73 9.27
C ALA A 159 -6.99 -11.46 8.04
N LEU A 160 -5.95 -10.92 7.39
CA LEU A 160 -5.29 -11.57 6.25
C LEU A 160 -4.57 -12.86 6.62
N GLN A 161 -3.88 -12.93 7.76
CA GLN A 161 -3.24 -14.16 8.27
C GLN A 161 -4.25 -15.31 8.42
N TRP A 162 -5.47 -14.99 8.86
CA TRP A 162 -6.58 -15.95 8.86
C TRP A 162 -7.08 -16.23 7.44
N ALA A 163 -7.41 -15.20 6.66
CA ALA A 163 -8.05 -15.35 5.35
C ALA A 163 -7.20 -16.15 4.34
N THR A 164 -5.88 -16.01 4.41
CA THR A 164 -4.91 -16.71 3.55
C THR A 164 -4.75 -18.21 3.86
N THR A 165 -5.32 -18.69 4.98
CA THR A 165 -5.24 -20.09 5.44
C THR A 165 -6.60 -20.73 5.73
N ALA A 166 -7.67 -19.95 5.82
CA ALA A 166 -9.00 -20.42 6.18
C ALA A 166 -9.66 -21.21 5.01
N PRO A 167 -10.12 -22.46 5.24
CA PRO A 167 -10.65 -23.34 4.18
C PRO A 167 -12.02 -22.90 3.62
N GLN A 168 -12.61 -21.86 4.21
CA GLN A 168 -13.88 -21.25 3.80
C GLN A 168 -13.71 -20.02 2.91
N VAL A 169 -12.48 -19.52 2.72
CA VAL A 169 -12.15 -18.43 1.80
C VAL A 169 -11.78 -19.02 0.45
N GLU A 170 -12.37 -18.49 -0.62
CA GLU A 170 -12.15 -18.97 -1.99
C GLU A 170 -10.67 -18.93 -2.39
N TYR A 171 -10.22 -19.91 -3.17
CA TYR A 171 -8.79 -20.04 -3.48
C TYR A 171 -8.22 -18.80 -4.21
N VAL A 172 -9.02 -18.15 -5.06
CA VAL A 172 -8.64 -16.90 -5.75
C VAL A 172 -8.45 -15.75 -4.75
N ASP A 173 -9.40 -15.58 -3.83
CA ASP A 173 -9.32 -14.60 -2.73
C ASP A 173 -8.08 -14.85 -1.86
N GLN A 174 -7.78 -16.13 -1.53
CA GLN A 174 -6.59 -16.49 -0.77
C GLN A 174 -5.27 -16.12 -1.47
N VAL A 175 -5.21 -16.10 -2.80
CA VAL A 175 -4.01 -15.67 -3.55
C VAL A 175 -3.84 -14.16 -3.43
N VAL A 176 -4.90 -13.39 -3.72
CA VAL A 176 -4.90 -11.92 -3.58
C VAL A 176 -4.54 -11.51 -2.15
N TYR A 177 -5.08 -12.18 -1.13
CA TYR A 177 -4.76 -11.90 0.26
C TYR A 177 -3.34 -12.33 0.69
N LYS A 178 -2.68 -13.27 -0.01
CA LYS A 178 -1.26 -13.61 0.23
C LYS A 178 -0.34 -12.50 -0.27
N ASP A 179 -0.60 -11.98 -1.46
CA ASP A 179 0.15 -10.86 -2.04
C ASP A 179 -0.08 -9.57 -1.23
N MET A 180 -1.33 -9.28 -0.87
CA MET A 180 -1.65 -8.17 0.04
C MET A 180 -0.95 -8.32 1.40
N LEU A 181 -0.99 -9.51 2.02
CA LEU A 181 -0.31 -9.77 3.30
C LEU A 181 1.21 -9.55 3.21
N SER A 182 1.82 -9.92 2.07
CA SER A 182 3.23 -9.67 1.78
C SER A 182 3.55 -8.18 1.71
N ILE A 183 2.68 -7.36 1.11
CA ILE A 183 2.85 -5.90 1.04
C ILE A 183 2.63 -5.27 2.42
N VAL A 184 1.46 -5.48 3.05
CA VAL A 184 1.10 -4.75 4.28
C VAL A 184 1.95 -5.14 5.49
N SER A 185 2.57 -6.32 5.49
CA SER A 185 3.49 -6.76 6.55
C SER A 185 4.87 -6.08 6.52
N GLN A 186 5.23 -5.39 5.43
CA GLN A 186 6.50 -4.67 5.31
C GLN A 186 6.46 -3.31 6.02
N ASN A 187 7.62 -2.82 6.44
CA ASN A 187 7.80 -1.49 7.04
C ASN A 187 6.80 -1.18 8.17
N ARG A 188 6.57 -2.15 9.06
CA ARG A 188 5.70 -1.98 10.22
C ARG A 188 6.41 -1.11 11.26
N VAL A 189 5.65 -0.30 12.00
CA VAL A 189 6.18 0.46 13.13
C VAL A 189 6.85 -0.50 14.12
N GLY A 190 8.10 -0.21 14.47
CA GLY A 190 8.96 -1.06 15.30
C GLY A 190 9.80 -2.11 14.56
N THR A 191 9.64 -2.30 13.24
CA THR A 191 10.54 -3.15 12.43
C THR A 191 11.58 -2.32 11.67
N PRO A 192 12.70 -2.92 11.24
CA PRO A 192 13.54 -2.30 10.22
C PRO A 192 12.74 -1.90 8.99
N ALA A 193 13.10 -0.78 8.37
CA ALA A 193 12.59 -0.38 7.07
C ALA A 193 13.27 -1.20 5.95
N SER A 194 12.65 -1.36 4.79
CA SER A 194 13.25 -2.03 3.63
C SER A 194 14.37 -1.18 3.02
N ASP A 195 15.53 -1.78 2.72
CA ASP A 195 16.61 -1.10 1.98
C ASP A 195 16.38 -1.15 0.48
N PHE A 196 16.75 -0.06 -0.21
CA PHE A 196 16.71 0.07 -1.66
C PHE A 196 17.80 1.03 -2.14
N VAL A 197 18.20 0.92 -3.42
CA VAL A 197 19.22 1.80 -4.01
C VAL A 197 18.61 3.15 -4.33
N ILE A 198 19.32 4.23 -3.98
CA ILE A 198 18.86 5.61 -4.12
C ILE A 198 19.93 6.43 -4.83
N THR A 199 19.59 7.09 -5.94
CA THR A 199 20.35 8.26 -6.43
C THR A 199 19.86 9.47 -5.66
N LEU A 200 20.74 10.16 -4.95
CA LEU A 200 20.48 11.46 -4.34
C LEU A 200 20.92 12.58 -5.30
N ALA A 201 20.10 13.62 -5.45
CA ALA A 201 20.52 14.87 -6.10
C ALA A 201 20.98 15.88 -5.05
N GLN A 202 22.08 16.57 -5.33
CA GLN A 202 22.62 17.67 -4.52
C GLN A 202 22.76 18.92 -5.39
N SER A 203 22.35 20.08 -4.88
CA SER A 203 22.49 21.34 -5.63
C SER A 203 23.96 21.72 -5.79
N ALA A 204 24.35 22.09 -7.01
CA ALA A 204 25.69 22.54 -7.37
C ALA A 204 25.66 24.00 -7.86
N ALA A 205 26.83 24.58 -8.14
CA ALA A 205 26.93 25.93 -8.71
C ALA A 205 26.22 26.04 -10.08
N GLU A 206 26.19 24.95 -10.84
CA GLU A 206 25.44 24.81 -12.08
C GLU A 206 24.65 23.49 -12.02
N GLY A 207 23.33 23.60 -11.81
CA GLY A 207 22.43 22.44 -11.75
C GLY A 207 22.61 21.55 -10.52
N TYR A 208 22.71 20.24 -10.74
CA TYR A 208 22.75 19.22 -9.68
C TYR A 208 23.89 18.20 -9.93
N THR A 209 24.52 17.75 -8.85
CA THR A 209 25.35 16.54 -8.83
C THR A 209 24.54 15.36 -8.28
N PHE A 210 24.93 14.14 -8.67
CA PHE A 210 24.21 12.92 -8.32
C PHE A 210 25.14 11.93 -7.61
N ALA A 211 24.64 11.28 -6.55
CA ALA A 211 25.39 10.29 -5.80
C ALA A 211 24.49 9.07 -5.48
N ASP A 212 24.94 7.88 -5.88
CA ASP A 212 24.23 6.63 -5.62
C ASP A 212 24.60 6.07 -4.23
N THR A 213 23.59 5.57 -3.51
CA THR A 213 23.69 5.08 -2.14
C THR A 213 22.55 4.08 -1.84
N THR A 214 22.38 3.66 -0.58
CA THR A 214 21.15 2.98 -0.13
C THR A 214 20.56 3.67 1.09
N LEU A 215 19.28 3.41 1.40
CA LEU A 215 18.63 3.95 2.60
C LEU A 215 19.37 3.55 3.89
N TYR A 216 19.96 2.36 3.93
CA TYR A 216 20.78 1.88 5.05
C TYR A 216 22.12 2.57 5.16
N ALA A 217 22.75 3.00 4.06
CA ALA A 217 23.98 3.77 4.10
C ALA A 217 23.80 5.15 4.78
N LEU A 218 22.56 5.66 4.81
CA LEU A 218 22.19 6.94 5.42
C LEU A 218 21.86 6.84 6.93
N ARG A 219 22.17 5.72 7.62
CA ARG A 219 21.83 5.46 9.05
C ARG A 219 22.54 6.32 10.11
N SER A 220 23.06 7.49 9.75
CA SER A 220 23.66 8.45 10.71
C SER A 220 22.63 9.29 11.48
N LYS A 221 21.41 9.44 10.95
CA LYS A 221 20.34 10.31 11.48
C LYS A 221 18.94 9.73 11.27
N PRO A 222 17.93 10.18 12.02
CA PRO A 222 16.53 9.94 11.66
C PRO A 222 16.19 10.58 10.32
N LYS A 223 15.17 10.03 9.66
CA LYS A 223 14.73 10.41 8.31
C LYS A 223 13.23 10.65 8.26
N VAL A 224 12.83 11.65 7.50
CA VAL A 224 11.48 11.75 6.93
C VAL A 224 11.60 11.39 5.45
N VAL A 225 10.97 10.29 5.04
CA VAL A 225 10.97 9.81 3.64
C VAL A 225 9.59 10.06 3.06
N ILE A 226 9.50 10.95 2.09
CA ILE A 226 8.25 11.34 1.39
C ILE A 226 8.30 10.72 0.01
N PHE A 227 7.52 9.65 -0.20
CA PHE A 227 7.33 9.02 -1.50
C PHE A 227 6.24 9.77 -2.27
N TYR A 228 6.54 10.21 -3.50
CA TYR A 228 5.66 11.07 -4.28
C TYR A 228 5.63 10.69 -5.77
N THR A 229 4.50 11.01 -6.42
CA THR A 229 4.32 10.87 -7.86
C THR A 229 4.22 12.27 -8.47
N PRO A 230 5.08 12.66 -9.42
CA PRO A 230 4.88 13.89 -10.21
C PRO A 230 3.49 13.94 -10.86
N GLY A 231 2.91 15.13 -10.96
CA GLY A 231 1.57 15.33 -11.52
C GLY A 231 0.40 14.87 -10.64
N CYS A 232 0.63 14.28 -9.46
CA CYS A 232 -0.43 13.97 -8.51
C CYS A 232 -0.76 15.19 -7.63
N ASP A 233 -2.00 15.70 -7.71
CA ASP A 233 -2.47 16.89 -6.97
C ASP A 233 -2.17 16.83 -5.46
N ARG A 234 -2.38 15.66 -4.83
CA ARG A 234 -2.07 15.46 -3.39
C ARG A 234 -0.58 15.51 -3.09
N CYS A 235 0.27 15.08 -4.03
CA CYS A 235 1.72 15.19 -3.90
C CYS A 235 2.13 16.67 -4.02
N THR A 236 1.59 17.40 -4.99
CA THR A 236 1.81 18.84 -5.18
C THR A 236 1.45 19.61 -3.90
N HIS A 237 0.23 19.44 -3.39
CA HIS A 237 -0.23 20.13 -2.17
C HIS A 237 0.63 19.81 -0.94
N LEU A 238 1.03 18.54 -0.75
CA LEU A 238 1.92 18.17 0.37
C LEU A 238 3.30 18.83 0.22
N LEU A 239 3.87 18.83 -0.98
CA LEU A 239 5.19 19.42 -1.23
C LEU A 239 5.15 20.96 -1.11
N GLU A 240 4.05 21.61 -1.51
CA GLU A 240 3.81 23.04 -1.27
C GLU A 240 3.69 23.36 0.22
N GLU A 241 2.97 22.55 1.01
CA GLU A 241 2.94 22.69 2.47
C GLU A 241 4.34 22.54 3.10
N VAL A 242 5.08 21.50 2.69
CA VAL A 242 6.44 21.24 3.20
C VAL A 242 7.40 22.36 2.81
N ALA A 243 7.32 22.92 1.60
CA ALA A 243 8.19 24.01 1.15
C ALA A 243 8.10 25.28 2.02
N HIS A 244 6.95 25.50 2.68
CA HIS A 244 6.71 26.62 3.59
C HIS A 244 6.86 26.24 5.08
N ASP A 245 7.20 24.99 5.39
CA ASP A 245 7.21 24.47 6.75
C ASP A 245 8.48 24.86 7.53
N GLN A 246 8.36 25.91 8.34
CA GLN A 246 9.47 26.40 9.17
C GLN A 246 9.87 25.46 10.33
N ILE A 247 9.12 24.40 10.63
CA ILE A 247 9.49 23.42 11.65
C ILE A 247 10.42 22.39 11.02
N LEU A 248 10.00 21.79 9.91
CA LEU A 248 10.80 20.83 9.12
C LEU A 248 12.07 21.51 8.56
N GLN A 249 11.95 22.72 8.03
CA GLN A 249 13.10 23.48 7.50
C GLN A 249 14.18 23.69 8.57
N ARG A 250 13.80 24.12 9.79
CA ARG A 250 14.74 24.33 10.89
C ARG A 250 15.37 23.03 11.37
N ALA A 251 14.59 21.94 11.48
CA ALA A 251 15.11 20.64 11.89
C ALA A 251 16.13 20.09 10.88
N TYR A 252 15.87 20.24 9.58
CA TYR A 252 16.80 19.86 8.51
C TYR A 252 18.06 20.73 8.49
N GLN A 253 17.91 22.06 8.54
CA GLN A 253 19.04 23.01 8.53
C GLN A 253 19.93 22.91 9.78
N ALA A 254 19.35 22.58 10.94
CA ALA A 254 20.09 22.25 12.15
C ALA A 254 20.75 20.85 12.12
N GLY A 255 20.58 20.09 11.02
CA GLY A 255 21.16 18.77 10.80
C GLY A 255 20.54 17.65 11.64
N LYS A 256 19.41 17.89 12.32
CA LYS A 256 18.77 16.93 13.25
C LYS A 256 18.09 15.76 12.56
N VAL A 257 17.57 15.99 11.35
CA VAL A 257 16.81 15.03 10.56
C VAL A 257 17.18 15.20 9.08
N ASP A 258 17.29 14.10 8.35
CA ASP A 258 17.37 14.15 6.88
C ASP A 258 15.97 14.03 6.29
N ILE A 259 15.65 14.81 5.26
CA ILE A 259 14.35 14.78 4.57
C ILE A 259 14.58 14.35 3.14
N LEU A 260 13.96 13.25 2.70
CA LEU A 260 14.15 12.65 1.38
C LEU A 260 12.85 12.70 0.57
N TYR A 261 12.89 13.30 -0.62
CA TYR A 261 11.76 13.30 -1.56
C TYR A 261 12.00 12.20 -2.61
N VAL A 262 11.44 11.01 -2.39
CA VAL A 262 11.64 9.85 -3.26
C VAL A 262 10.59 9.85 -4.38
N SER A 263 11.03 10.12 -5.60
CA SER A 263 10.16 10.06 -6.78
C SER A 263 9.84 8.61 -7.15
N LEU A 264 8.59 8.36 -7.51
CA LEU A 264 8.09 7.05 -7.96
C LEU A 264 7.95 6.93 -9.49
N VAL A 265 8.61 7.80 -10.26
CA VAL A 265 8.73 7.65 -11.72
C VAL A 265 9.72 6.54 -12.06
N TYR A 266 9.53 5.89 -13.21
CA TYR A 266 10.48 4.89 -13.73
C TYR A 266 11.65 5.54 -14.48
N GLU A 267 11.43 6.68 -15.13
CA GLU A 267 12.44 7.33 -15.96
C GLU A 267 13.22 8.40 -15.20
N ARG A 268 14.53 8.19 -15.05
CA ARG A 268 15.42 9.12 -14.34
C ARG A 268 15.38 10.54 -14.94
N SER A 269 15.22 10.64 -16.26
CA SER A 269 15.12 11.92 -16.98
C SER A 269 13.85 12.70 -16.65
N GLU A 270 12.75 12.03 -16.28
CA GLU A 270 11.51 12.67 -15.81
C GLU A 270 11.72 13.26 -14.41
N TRP A 271 12.38 12.50 -13.52
CA TRP A 271 12.76 12.99 -12.19
C TRP A 271 13.71 14.20 -12.26
N GLU A 272 14.74 14.15 -13.11
CA GLU A 272 15.70 15.25 -13.28
C GLU A 272 15.04 16.55 -13.76
N GLN A 273 14.00 16.47 -14.60
CA GLN A 273 13.20 17.64 -15.01
C GLN A 273 12.37 18.23 -13.86
N GLY A 274 11.95 17.41 -12.89
CA GLY A 274 11.12 17.84 -11.75
C GLY A 274 11.89 18.43 -10.56
N LEU A 275 13.23 18.35 -10.54
CA LEU A 275 14.05 18.71 -9.37
C LEU A 275 13.87 20.15 -8.88
N SER A 276 13.56 21.09 -9.78
CA SER A 276 13.38 22.51 -9.47
C SER A 276 12.01 22.85 -8.88
N ALA A 277 11.06 21.92 -8.91
CA ALA A 277 9.72 22.06 -8.31
C ALA A 277 9.62 21.48 -6.89
N LEU A 278 10.71 20.89 -6.37
CA LEU A 278 10.76 20.33 -5.02
C LEU A 278 11.04 21.40 -3.95
N PRO A 279 10.71 21.13 -2.67
CA PRO A 279 10.97 22.05 -1.58
C PRO A 279 12.44 22.50 -1.50
N PRO A 280 12.73 23.76 -1.11
CA PRO A 280 14.08 24.34 -1.11
C PRO A 280 14.99 23.83 0.03
N PHE A 281 14.58 22.74 0.71
CA PHE A 281 15.33 22.06 1.76
C PHE A 281 14.91 20.58 1.78
N GLY A 282 15.77 19.70 2.30
CA GLY A 282 15.70 18.26 2.03
C GLY A 282 16.50 17.88 0.78
N THR A 283 16.47 16.59 0.43
CA THR A 283 17.28 15.98 -0.63
C THR A 283 16.36 15.25 -1.60
N PRO A 284 16.31 15.64 -2.89
CA PRO A 284 15.64 14.86 -3.92
C PRO A 284 16.28 13.48 -4.08
N ALA A 285 15.45 12.46 -4.28
CA ALA A 285 15.86 11.07 -4.34
C ALA A 285 15.10 10.30 -5.44
N PHE A 286 15.78 9.34 -6.06
CA PHE A 286 15.25 8.48 -7.11
C PHE A 286 15.66 7.02 -6.86
N ASN A 287 14.76 6.06 -7.10
CA ASN A 287 15.09 4.65 -6.92
C ASN A 287 15.84 4.09 -8.15
N ALA A 288 17.17 4.16 -8.10
CA ALA A 288 18.06 3.86 -9.22
C ALA A 288 17.96 2.43 -9.76
N ASP A 289 17.54 1.46 -8.95
CA ASP A 289 17.43 0.04 -9.33
C ASP A 289 16.00 -0.43 -9.60
N LEU A 290 15.01 0.49 -9.60
CA LEU A 290 13.56 0.26 -9.76
C LEU A 290 12.91 -0.74 -8.78
N ARG A 291 13.69 -1.37 -7.89
CA ARG A 291 13.23 -2.42 -6.98
C ARG A 291 12.23 -1.95 -5.93
N LEU A 292 12.19 -0.65 -5.61
CA LEU A 292 11.16 -0.07 -4.75
C LEU A 292 9.76 -0.41 -5.29
N LEU A 293 9.59 -0.25 -6.60
CA LEU A 293 8.35 -0.48 -7.33
C LEU A 293 8.22 -1.95 -7.75
N GLU A 294 9.22 -2.51 -8.44
CA GLU A 294 9.16 -3.89 -8.99
C GLU A 294 8.94 -4.98 -7.94
N LYS A 295 9.31 -4.72 -6.68
CA LYS A 295 9.22 -5.70 -5.58
C LYS A 295 8.34 -5.21 -4.44
N SER A 296 7.58 -4.13 -4.65
CA SER A 296 6.69 -3.51 -3.66
C SER A 296 7.33 -3.41 -2.26
N LEU A 297 8.55 -2.87 -2.21
CA LEU A 297 9.37 -2.85 -0.98
C LEU A 297 8.79 -1.94 0.12
N TYR A 298 7.86 -1.08 -0.27
CA TYR A 298 7.04 -0.22 0.56
C TYR A 298 5.59 -0.30 0.06
N ASP A 299 4.65 -0.06 0.97
CA ASP A 299 3.26 0.12 0.60
C ASP A 299 3.08 1.55 0.07
N LEU A 300 2.80 1.65 -1.23
CA LEU A 300 2.75 2.89 -2.00
C LEU A 300 1.45 2.98 -2.83
N ALA A 301 0.40 2.25 -2.43
CA ALA A 301 -0.84 2.14 -3.19
C ALA A 301 -1.61 3.48 -3.35
N VAL A 302 -1.35 4.46 -2.46
CA VAL A 302 -1.99 5.79 -2.48
C VAL A 302 -0.93 6.85 -2.17
N THR A 303 -0.54 7.66 -3.16
CA THR A 303 0.45 8.73 -2.95
C THR A 303 -0.18 10.09 -2.60
N PRO A 304 0.55 10.97 -1.89
CA PRO A 304 1.89 10.78 -1.31
C PRO A 304 1.88 9.90 -0.05
N VAL A 305 3.02 9.28 0.27
CA VAL A 305 3.21 8.48 1.50
C VAL A 305 4.41 9.01 2.28
N ILE A 306 4.25 9.26 3.58
CA ILE A 306 5.36 9.63 4.47
C ILE A 306 5.71 8.49 5.43
N TYR A 307 7.00 8.18 5.54
CA TYR A 307 7.58 7.35 6.59
C TYR A 307 8.53 8.16 7.46
N VAL A 308 8.51 7.89 8.76
CA VAL A 308 9.54 8.39 9.70
C VAL A 308 10.36 7.20 10.17
N ILE A 309 11.68 7.29 10.06
CA ILE A 309 12.63 6.21 10.31
C ILE A 309 13.70 6.71 11.27
N SER A 310 14.10 5.91 12.26
CA SER A 310 15.16 6.24 13.21
C SER A 310 16.56 6.31 12.56
N SER A 311 17.56 6.78 13.32
CA SER A 311 18.98 6.61 12.98
C SER A 311 19.28 5.16 12.58
N ASP A 312 18.84 4.23 13.42
CA ASP A 312 19.19 2.80 13.35
C ASP A 312 18.47 2.07 12.20
N GLY A 313 17.59 2.76 11.47
CA GLY A 313 16.84 2.21 10.33
C GLY A 313 15.54 1.52 10.70
N VAL A 314 14.98 1.78 11.89
CA VAL A 314 13.69 1.24 12.36
C VAL A 314 12.57 2.22 12.02
N VAL A 315 11.45 1.72 11.49
CA VAL A 315 10.26 2.53 11.20
C VAL A 315 9.62 2.99 12.50
N LEU A 316 9.51 4.31 12.67
CA LEU A 316 8.83 4.96 13.79
C LEU A 316 7.38 5.32 13.43
N GLN A 317 7.14 5.74 12.19
CA GLN A 317 5.79 6.03 11.65
C GLN A 317 5.70 5.56 10.19
N ARG A 318 4.53 5.08 9.79
CA ARG A 318 4.14 4.66 8.44
C ARG A 318 2.87 5.41 8.06
N GLU A 319 2.80 5.95 6.84
CA GLU A 319 1.73 6.85 6.39
C GLU A 319 1.49 8.04 7.34
N ALA A 320 2.58 8.61 7.85
CA ALA A 320 2.52 9.72 8.80
C ALA A 320 1.86 10.96 8.18
N SER A 321 0.96 11.61 8.93
CA SER A 321 0.49 12.95 8.58
C SER A 321 1.61 13.98 8.78
N LEU A 322 1.54 15.10 8.04
CA LEU A 322 2.50 16.20 8.24
C LEU A 322 2.44 16.78 9.67
N ALA A 323 1.31 16.65 10.37
CA ALA A 323 1.19 17.02 11.79
C ALA A 323 2.00 16.11 12.72
N GLU A 324 2.00 14.79 12.48
CA GLU A 324 2.82 13.82 13.23
C GLU A 324 4.31 14.00 12.94
N VAL A 325 4.67 14.31 11.69
CA VAL A 325 6.04 14.66 11.31
C VAL A 325 6.50 15.95 12.01
N ARG A 326 5.70 17.02 11.98
CA ARG A 326 5.93 18.28 12.71
C ARG A 326 6.17 18.02 14.20
N HIS A 327 5.33 17.19 14.82
CA HIS A 327 5.47 16.81 16.23
C HIS A 327 6.79 16.06 16.47
N TYR A 328 7.08 15.01 15.69
CA TYR A 328 8.29 14.21 15.81
C TYR A 328 9.56 15.06 15.71
N VAL A 329 9.72 15.85 14.63
CA VAL A 329 10.96 16.63 14.43
C VAL A 329 11.13 17.77 15.45
N SER A 330 10.05 18.16 16.15
CA SER A 330 10.10 19.10 17.28
C SER A 330 10.64 18.47 18.59
N THR A 331 10.80 17.15 18.64
CA THR A 331 11.39 16.42 19.79
C THR A 331 12.87 16.06 19.62
N LEU A 332 13.43 16.32 18.43
CA LEU A 332 14.85 16.14 18.10
C LEU A 332 15.68 17.35 18.55
#